data_AF-A0A9P7J3Z0-F1
#
_entry.id   AF-A0A9P7J3Z0-F1
#
_cell.length_a   1.000
_cell.length_b   1.000
_cell.length_c   1.000
_cell.angle_alpha   90.00
_cell.angle_beta   90.00
_cell.angle_gamma   90.00
#
_symmetry.space_group_name_H-M   'P 1'
#
loop_
_entity.id
_entity.type
_entity.pdbx_description
1 polymer ?
#
loop_
_entity_poly.entity_id
_entity_poly.type
_entity_poly.pdbx_seq_one_letter_code
_entity_poly.pdbx_strand_id
1 'polypeptide(L)'
;MADFIQALDPAKLLLAETALAFIISPFTVPAYNLPIFLFGSYVQESSDAAQSLTLFAGLLSFSIFYDVLWMIKNEQGGFLRFLTVVLLLLKVSN
;
A
#
# COMPACT_ATOMS: atom_id res chain seq x y z
N MET A 1 -1.99 12.68 -22.82
CA MET A 1 -1.34 12.82 -21.50
C MET A 1 -2.34 12.87 -20.36
N ALA A 2 -3.56 13.40 -20.57
CA ALA A 2 -4.67 13.25 -19.62
C ALA A 2 -5.09 11.77 -19.43
N ASP A 3 -5.03 10.95 -20.49
CA ASP A 3 -5.43 9.54 -20.43
C ASP A 3 -4.44 8.62 -19.66
N PHE A 4 -3.18 9.02 -19.48
CA PHE A 4 -2.20 8.19 -18.77
C PHE A 4 -2.30 8.33 -17.24
N ILE A 5 -2.71 9.53 -16.78
CA ILE A 5 -2.98 9.80 -15.36
C ILE A 5 -4.36 9.26 -14.96
N GLN A 6 -5.28 9.10 -15.92
CA GLN A 6 -6.63 8.57 -15.71
C GLN A 6 -6.73 7.02 -15.83
N ALA A 7 -5.64 6.31 -16.16
CA ALA A 7 -5.66 4.88 -16.51
C ALA A 7 -4.96 3.93 -15.52
N LEU A 8 -4.59 4.39 -14.32
CA LEU A 8 -4.13 3.47 -13.28
C LEU A 8 -5.35 2.89 -12.55
N ASP A 9 -5.88 1.83 -13.14
CA ASP A 9 -6.92 0.98 -12.56
C ASP A 9 -6.58 0.65 -11.09
N PRO A 10 -7.45 0.98 -10.11
CA PRO A 10 -7.22 0.75 -8.68
C PRO A 10 -6.77 -0.68 -8.35
N ALA A 11 -7.18 -1.66 -9.14
CA ALA A 11 -6.76 -3.05 -8.98
C ALA A 11 -5.29 -3.27 -9.35
N LYS A 12 -4.80 -2.61 -10.40
CA LYS A 12 -3.39 -2.69 -10.81
C LYS A 12 -2.48 -1.95 -9.86
N LEU A 13 -2.96 -0.82 -9.33
CA LEU A 13 -2.29 -0.09 -8.26
C LEU A 13 -2.10 -0.97 -7.03
N LEU A 14 -3.20 -1.56 -6.54
CA LEU A 14 -3.13 -2.44 -5.38
C LEU A 14 -2.24 -3.66 -5.61
N LEU A 15 -2.26 -4.24 -6.82
CA LEU A 15 -1.34 -5.33 -7.16
C LEU A 15 0.13 -4.89 -7.10
N ALA A 16 0.45 -3.69 -7.60
CA ALA A 16 1.81 -3.13 -7.52
C ALA A 16 2.22 -2.87 -6.07
N GLU A 17 1.32 -2.38 -5.23
CA GLU A 17 1.53 -2.20 -3.79
C GLU A 17 1.80 -3.53 -3.08
N THR A 18 0.95 -4.53 -3.32
CA THR A 18 1.11 -5.89 -2.78
C THR A 18 2.45 -6.49 -3.18
N ALA A 19 2.80 -6.41 -4.47
CA ALA A 19 4.06 -6.96 -4.98
C ALA A 19 5.27 -6.25 -4.35
N LEU A 20 5.25 -4.92 -4.30
CA LEU A 20 6.33 -4.15 -3.70
C LEU A 20 6.47 -4.46 -2.21
N ALA A 21 5.36 -4.47 -1.46
CA ALA A 21 5.33 -4.82 -0.03
C ALA A 21 5.85 -6.23 0.23
N PHE A 22 5.55 -7.19 -0.66
CA PHE A 22 6.06 -8.55 -0.55
C PHE A 22 7.58 -8.61 -0.79
N ILE A 23 8.08 -7.95 -1.84
CA ILE A 23 9.51 -7.89 -2.16
C ILE A 23 10.32 -7.31 -1.00
N ILE A 24 9.80 -6.28 -0.33
CA ILE A 24 10.49 -5.64 0.79
C ILE A 24 10.23 -6.29 2.16
N SER A 25 9.30 -7.25 2.26
CA SER A 25 8.90 -7.90 3.51
C SER A 25 10.02 -8.61 4.30
N PRO A 26 11.10 -9.13 3.67
CA PRO A 26 12.20 -9.74 4.43
C PRO A 26 13.08 -8.72 5.18
N PHE A 27 12.89 -7.42 4.93
CA PHE A 27 13.73 -6.36 5.46
C PHE A 27 13.05 -5.58 6.60
N THR A 28 13.79 -4.65 7.21
CA THR A 28 13.28 -3.73 8.22
C THR A 28 12.39 -2.67 7.56
N VAL A 29 11.10 -2.97 7.43
CA VAL A 29 10.07 -2.13 6.82
C VAL A 29 8.76 -2.23 7.63
N PRO A 30 7.75 -1.38 7.37
CA PRO A 30 6.47 -1.48 8.07
C PRO A 30 5.72 -2.79 7.73
N ALA A 31 5.79 -3.76 8.63
CA ALA A 31 5.26 -5.13 8.43
C ALA A 31 3.74 -5.21 8.25
N TYR A 32 2.99 -4.19 8.66
CA TYR A 32 1.53 -4.13 8.50
C TYR A 32 1.09 -3.84 7.05
N ASN A 33 1.98 -3.32 6.19
CA ASN A 33 1.61 -2.97 4.82
C ASN A 33 1.24 -4.19 3.98
N LEU A 34 2.05 -5.25 4.03
CA LEU A 34 1.79 -6.49 3.30
C LEU A 34 0.41 -7.11 3.62
N PRO A 35 0.02 -7.36 4.89
CA PRO A 35 -1.28 -7.92 5.20
C PRO A 35 -2.44 -6.97 4.84
N ILE A 36 -2.28 -5.65 4.94
CA ILE A 36 -3.31 -4.69 4.50
C ILE A 36 -3.55 -4.80 2.99
N PHE A 37 -2.50 -4.88 2.18
CA PHE A 37 -2.64 -4.98 0.74
C PHE A 37 -3.19 -6.34 0.29
N LEU A 38 -2.75 -7.44 0.91
CA LEU A 38 -3.33 -8.76 0.67
C LEU A 38 -4.83 -8.80 1.01
N PHE A 39 -5.23 -8.15 2.11
CA PHE A 39 -6.64 -8.00 2.46
C PHE A 39 -7.39 -7.19 1.38
N GLY A 40 -6.82 -6.09 0.91
CA GLY A 40 -7.40 -5.32 -0.19
C GLY A 40 -7.56 -6.14 -1.47
N SER A 41 -6.55 -6.92 -1.87
CA SER A 41 -6.62 -7.77 -3.07
C SER A 41 -7.75 -8.79 -2.96
N TYR A 42 -7.90 -9.42 -1.79
CA TYR A 42 -9.02 -10.33 -1.52
C TYR A 42 -10.38 -9.62 -1.59
N VAL A 43 -10.49 -8.44 -1.00
CA VAL A 43 -11.74 -7.67 -0.95
C VAL A 43 -12.17 -7.17 -2.33
N GLN A 44 -11.23 -6.76 -3.19
CA GLN A 44 -11.53 -6.31 -4.55
C GLN A 44 -12.09 -7.44 -5.44
N GLU A 45 -11.68 -8.69 -5.21
CA GLU A 45 -12.20 -9.84 -5.95
C GLU A 45 -13.59 -10.30 -5.45
N SER A 46 -14.04 -9.82 -4.29
CA SER A 46 -15.28 -10.23 -3.66
C SER A 46 -16.44 -9.30 -4.02
N SER A 47 -17.49 -9.85 -4.64
CA SER A 47 -18.64 -9.08 -5.15
C SER A 47 -19.62 -8.58 -4.07
N ASP A 48 -19.49 -9.00 -2.82
CA ASP A 48 -20.42 -8.68 -1.71
C ASP A 48 -19.72 -8.02 -0.51
N ALA A 49 -18.64 -7.29 -0.78
CA ALA A 49 -17.67 -6.88 0.23
C ALA A 49 -17.69 -5.37 0.57
N ALA A 50 -18.85 -4.68 0.45
CA ALA A 50 -18.92 -3.22 0.66
C ALA A 50 -18.40 -2.76 2.04
N GLN A 51 -18.70 -3.51 3.10
CA GLN A 51 -18.17 -3.24 4.44
C GLN A 51 -16.67 -3.49 4.51
N SER A 52 -16.17 -4.59 3.93
CA SER A 52 -14.75 -4.92 3.91
C SER A 52 -13.94 -3.93 3.08
N LEU A 53 -14.51 -3.38 2.01
CA LEU A 53 -13.91 -2.34 1.18
C LEU A 53 -13.78 -1.03 1.97
N THR A 54 -14.80 -0.68 2.74
CA THR A 54 -14.75 0.48 3.65
C THR A 54 -13.68 0.28 4.73
N LEU A 55 -13.59 -0.93 5.30
CA LEU A 55 -12.55 -1.27 6.27
C LEU A 55 -11.16 -1.20 5.65
N PHE A 56 -10.97 -1.75 4.45
CA PHE A 56 -9.71 -1.67 3.71
C PHE A 56 -9.30 -0.21 3.45
N ALA A 57 -10.21 0.63 2.94
CA ALA A 57 -9.95 2.04 2.70
C ALA A 57 -9.54 2.78 3.99
N GLY A 58 -10.20 2.47 5.12
CA GLY A 58 -9.83 2.98 6.43
C GLY A 58 -8.41 2.54 6.82
N LEU A 59 -8.12 1.24 6.80
CA LEU A 59 -6.80 0.70 7.12
C LEU A 59 -5.70 1.28 6.23
N LEU A 60 -5.94 1.36 4.92
CA LEU A 60 -5.03 1.95 3.94
C LEU A 60 -4.74 3.42 4.29
N SER A 61 -5.78 4.22 4.53
CA SER A 61 -5.66 5.64 4.86
C SER A 61 -4.89 5.86 6.16
N PHE A 62 -5.22 5.12 7.23
CA PHE A 62 -4.51 5.21 8.51
C PHE A 62 -3.05 4.72 8.41
N SER A 63 -2.79 3.73 7.54
CA SER A 63 -1.44 3.20 7.35
C SER A 63 -0.46 4.25 6.78
N ILE A 64 -0.95 5.27 6.03
CA ILE A 64 -0.10 6.35 5.53
C ILE A 64 0.55 7.11 6.69
N PHE A 65 -0.24 7.47 7.71
CA PHE A 65 0.29 8.15 8.90
C PHE A 65 1.23 7.26 9.70
N TYR A 66 0.86 5.99 9.83
CA TYR A 66 1.69 5.00 10.52
C TYR A 66 3.02 4.76 9.81
N ASP A 67 3.07 4.78 8.46
CA ASP A 67 4.29 4.62 7.69
C ASP A 67 5.25 5.78 7.97
N VAL A 68 4.76 7.02 7.97
CA VAL A 68 5.56 8.21 8.28
C VAL A 68 6.14 8.11 9.69
N LEU A 69 5.31 7.78 10.68
CA LEU A 69 5.76 7.62 12.07
C LEU A 69 6.78 6.49 12.22
N TRP A 70 6.56 5.36 11.53
CA TRP A 70 7.45 4.22 11.57
C TRP A 70 8.81 4.56 10.94
N MET A 71 8.83 5.26 9.81
CA MET A 71 10.06 5.72 9.13
C MET A 71 10.86 6.74 9.95
N ILE A 72 10.19 7.55 10.79
CA ILE A 72 10.87 8.49 11.71
C ILE A 72 11.50 7.74 12.88
N LYS A 73 10.83 6.68 13.37
CA LYS A 73 11.27 5.93 14.55
C LYS A 73 12.32 4.86 14.27
N ASN A 74 12.33 4.27 13.09
CA ASN A 74 13.17 3.13 12.77
C ASN A 74 14.24 3.52 11.76
N GLU A 75 15.47 3.09 12.02
CA GLU A 75 16.54 3.19 11.04
C GLU A 75 16.34 2.12 9.95
N GLN A 76 16.37 2.57 8.70
CA GLN A 76 16.28 1.72 7.52
C GLN A 76 17.32 2.18 6.50
N GLY A 77 17.86 1.24 5.73
CA GLY A 77 18.82 1.55 4.67
C GLY A 77 18.21 2.53 3.65
N GLY A 78 19.04 3.43 3.09
CA GLY A 78 18.56 4.50 2.20
C GLY A 78 17.75 4.00 0.99
N PHE A 79 18.13 2.85 0.42
CA PHE A 79 17.39 2.22 -0.66
C PHE A 79 16.01 1.68 -0.22
N LEU A 80 15.93 1.02 0.94
CA LEU A 80 14.65 0.54 1.49
C LEU A 80 13.74 1.71 1.84
N ARG A 81 14.29 2.78 2.41
CA ARG A 81 13.57 4.03 2.66
C ARG A 81 12.98 4.62 1.39
N PHE A 82 13.74 4.63 0.30
CA PHE A 82 13.22 5.06 -1.00
C PHE A 82 12.05 4.18 -1.46
N LEU A 83 12.16 2.86 -1.37
CA LEU A 83 11.06 1.95 -1.72
C LEU A 83 9.83 2.14 -0.84
N THR A 84 10.00 2.37 0.47
CA THR A 84 8.89 2.69 1.38
C THR A 84 8.23 4.02 1.03
N VAL A 85 8.99 5.02 0.59
CA VAL A 85 8.42 6.29 0.08
C VAL A 85 7.66 6.07 -1.22
N VAL A 86 8.18 5.28 -2.16
CA VAL A 86 7.45 4.91 -3.39
C VAL A 86 6.13 4.23 -3.04
N LEU A 87 6.17 3.29 -2.10
CA LEU A 87 4.99 2.58 -1.60
C LEU A 87 3.97 3.56 -0.97
N LEU A 88 4.44 4.56 -0.21
CA LEU A 88 3.59 5.62 0.33
C LEU A 88 2.94 6.49 -0.76
N LEU A 89 3.66 6.82 -1.84
CA LEU A 89 3.12 7.57 -2.97
C LEU A 89 2.06 6.77 -3.74
N LEU A 90 2.25 5.46 -3.88
CA LEU A 90 1.25 4.58 -4.48
C LEU A 90 -0.05 4.57 -3.67
N LYS A 91 0.03 4.54 -2.33
CA LYS A 91 -1.14 4.58 -1.45
C LYS A 91 -1.98 5.85 -1.62
N VAL A 92 -1.33 6.99 -1.80
CA VAL A 92 -2.00 8.28 -2.00
C VAL A 92 -2.68 8.36 -3.38
N SER A 93 -2.26 7.51 -4.32
CA SER A 93 -2.80 7.48 -5.68
C SER A 93 -4.01 6.54 -5.84
N ASN A 94 -4.37 5.80 -4.78
CA ASN A 94 -5.46 4.82 -4.72
C ASN A 94 -6.70 5.45 -4.07
#